data_AF-A0A934E0N5-F1
#
_entry.id   AF-A0A934E0N5-F1
#
_cell.length_a   1.000
_cell.length_b   1.000
_cell.length_c   1.000
_cell.angle_alpha   90.00
_cell.angle_beta   90.00
_cell.angle_gamma   90.00
#
_symmetry.space_group_name_H-M   'P 1'
#
loop_
_entity.id
_entity.type
_entity.pdbx_description
1 polymer ?
#
loop_
_entity_poly.entity_id
_entity_poly.type
_entity_poly.pdbx_seq_one_letter_code
_entity_poly.pdbx_strand_id
1 'polypeptide(L)'
;MKRATLPILLLLLGILAAGSTPDAGPTLQEPTDRELFEYATRIAEAHRRADAKSVSEPGVAAQELGELLEWPWPSSADAYALRADLHARRAQLLLAAGRWEDAELAVGAGIAESEQQNISSSALTAQLWLRFGEVKEARGDDLGAVQAYQAAIRTAKDVLIQRREGRKGP
;
A
#
# COMPACT_ATOMS: atom_id res chain seq x y z
N MET A 1 -58.04 42.17 27.70
CA MET A 1 -57.40 40.88 28.03
C MET A 1 -58.37 39.76 27.72
N LYS A 2 -58.27 39.15 26.53
CA LYS A 2 -59.15 38.06 26.07
C LYS A 2 -58.26 36.86 25.72
N ARG A 3 -58.45 35.75 26.44
CA ARG A 3 -57.80 34.46 26.15
C ARG A 3 -58.61 33.76 25.06
N ALA A 4 -57.96 33.39 23.97
CA ALA A 4 -58.54 32.67 22.84
C ALA A 4 -58.15 31.18 22.92
N THR A 5 -59.19 30.32 22.85
CA THR A 5 -59.32 29.06 22.08
C THR A 5 -58.16 28.03 22.04
N LEU A 6 -58.40 26.89 22.71
CA LEU A 6 -58.50 25.48 22.22
C LEU A 6 -57.58 24.92 21.08
N PRO A 7 -57.46 23.58 20.89
CA PRO A 7 -56.22 22.81 21.01
C PRO A 7 -55.82 22.10 19.70
N ILE A 8 -54.96 21.08 19.80
CA ILE A 8 -54.61 20.03 18.83
C ILE A 8 -53.34 20.30 18.01
N LEU A 9 -52.28 19.56 18.34
CA LEU A 9 -51.47 18.91 17.30
C LEU A 9 -50.87 17.61 17.83
N LEU A 10 -51.44 16.50 17.36
CA LEU A 10 -50.83 15.17 17.34
C LEU A 10 -49.54 15.25 16.51
N LEU A 11 -48.41 14.87 17.11
CA LEU A 11 -47.20 14.55 16.36
C LEU A 11 -46.80 13.12 16.68
N LEU A 12 -47.17 12.25 15.75
CA LEU A 12 -46.75 10.85 15.63
C LEU A 12 -45.22 10.76 15.68
N LEU A 13 -44.71 10.02 16.66
CA LEU A 13 -43.33 9.55 16.67
C LEU A 13 -43.16 8.49 15.57
N GLY A 14 -42.69 8.92 14.39
CA GLY A 14 -42.15 8.03 13.39
C GLY A 14 -40.73 7.63 13.79
N ILE A 15 -40.56 6.45 14.38
CA ILE A 15 -39.25 5.82 14.54
C ILE A 15 -38.82 5.37 13.14
N LEU A 16 -37.98 6.18 12.48
CA LEU A 16 -37.28 5.77 11.28
C LEU A 16 -36.14 4.84 11.72
N ALA A 17 -36.38 3.53 11.63
CA ALA A 17 -35.31 2.55 11.65
C ALA A 17 -34.47 2.76 10.37
N ALA A 18 -33.45 3.60 10.45
CA ALA A 18 -32.38 3.60 9.48
C ALA A 18 -31.66 2.26 9.61
N GLY A 19 -32.02 1.31 8.75
CA GLY A 19 -31.20 0.13 8.52
C GLY A 19 -29.86 0.62 8.00
N SER A 20 -28.85 0.64 8.86
CA SER A 20 -27.46 0.69 8.44
C SER A 20 -27.20 -0.65 7.74
N THR A 21 -27.38 -0.69 6.43
CA THR A 21 -26.72 -1.70 5.62
C THR A 21 -25.23 -1.57 5.91
N PRO A 22 -24.53 -2.63 6.35
CA PRO A 22 -23.08 -2.59 6.34
C PRO A 22 -22.69 -2.28 4.90
N ASP A 23 -21.98 -1.17 4.70
CA ASP A 23 -21.36 -0.84 3.43
C ASP A 23 -20.47 -2.04 3.10
N ALA A 24 -20.95 -2.89 2.20
CA ALA A 24 -20.17 -4.00 1.70
C ALA A 24 -19.06 -3.33 0.89
N GLY A 25 -17.92 -3.10 1.55
CA GLY A 25 -16.71 -2.61 0.91
C GLY A 25 -16.47 -3.36 -0.40
N PRO A 26 -15.81 -2.74 -1.38
CA PRO A 26 -15.73 -3.26 -2.75
C PRO A 26 -15.40 -4.74 -2.73
N THR A 27 -16.32 -5.56 -3.24
CA THR A 27 -16.13 -7.00 -3.33
C THR A 27 -14.87 -7.24 -4.16
N LEU A 28 -13.83 -7.77 -3.53
CA LEU A 28 -12.58 -8.06 -4.19
C LEU A 28 -12.84 -9.16 -5.22
N GLN A 29 -12.72 -8.81 -6.49
CA GLN A 29 -12.80 -9.78 -7.56
C GLN A 29 -11.41 -10.37 -7.73
N GLU A 30 -11.27 -11.64 -7.36
CA GLU A 30 -10.03 -12.38 -7.60
C GLU A 30 -9.75 -12.42 -9.11
N PRO A 31 -8.57 -11.96 -9.56
CA PRO A 31 -8.18 -12.07 -10.95
C PRO A 31 -8.05 -13.53 -11.34
N THR A 32 -8.30 -13.82 -12.62
CA THR A 32 -8.02 -15.14 -13.16
C THR A 32 -6.51 -15.42 -13.16
N ASP A 33 -6.11 -16.69 -13.09
CA ASP A 33 -4.70 -17.10 -13.21
C ASP A 33 -4.02 -16.51 -14.45
N ARG A 34 -4.79 -16.38 -15.55
CA ARG A 34 -4.32 -15.77 -16.80
C ARG A 34 -3.99 -14.29 -16.61
N GLU A 35 -4.87 -13.53 -15.96
CA GLU A 35 -4.64 -12.11 -15.68
C GLU A 35 -3.45 -11.93 -14.75
N LEU A 36 -3.35 -12.70 -13.66
CA LEU A 36 -2.20 -12.67 -12.75
C LEU A 36 -0.89 -12.96 -13.46
N PHE A 37 -0.87 -13.97 -14.33
CA PHE A 37 0.31 -14.30 -15.15
C PHE A 37 0.70 -13.15 -16.08
N GLU A 38 -0.28 -12.47 -16.68
CA GLU A 38 -0.05 -11.31 -17.54
C GLU A 38 0.55 -10.13 -16.75
N TYR A 39 0.01 -9.85 -15.55
CA TYR A 39 0.57 -8.83 -14.64
C TYR A 39 2.01 -9.18 -14.23
N ALA A 40 2.25 -10.40 -13.76
CA ALA A 40 3.58 -10.85 -13.35
C ALA A 40 4.60 -10.76 -14.50
N THR A 41 4.20 -11.12 -15.71
CA THR A 41 5.06 -11.01 -16.91
C THR A 41 5.43 -9.56 -17.20
N ARG A 42 4.46 -8.64 -17.19
CA ARG A 42 4.72 -7.21 -17.40
C ARG A 42 5.64 -6.62 -16.35
N ILE A 43 5.44 -6.98 -15.09
CA ILE A 43 6.30 -6.55 -13.97
C ILE A 43 7.73 -7.04 -14.18
N ALA A 44 7.91 -8.32 -14.49
CA ALA A 44 9.24 -8.89 -14.74
C ALA A 44 9.95 -8.23 -15.93
N GLU A 45 9.22 -7.87 -16.98
CA GLU A 45 9.75 -7.08 -18.10
C GLU A 45 10.12 -5.66 -17.70
N ALA A 46 9.27 -4.98 -16.92
CA ALA A 46 9.52 -3.63 -16.43
C ALA A 46 10.75 -3.57 -15.52
N HIS A 47 10.89 -4.51 -14.59
CA HIS A 47 12.10 -4.63 -13.76
C HIS A 47 13.35 -4.86 -14.61
N ARG A 48 13.31 -5.78 -15.59
CA ARG A 48 14.47 -6.01 -16.49
C ARG A 48 14.88 -4.75 -17.25
N ARG A 49 13.92 -3.97 -17.76
CA ARG A 49 14.20 -2.69 -18.44
C ARG A 49 14.75 -1.65 -17.48
N ALA A 50 14.17 -1.54 -16.29
CA ALA A 50 14.64 -0.64 -15.24
C ALA A 50 16.06 -0.98 -14.79
N ASP A 51 16.39 -2.26 -14.63
CA ASP A 51 17.71 -2.75 -14.25
C ASP A 51 18.78 -2.35 -15.27
N ALA A 52 18.47 -2.50 -16.57
CA ALA A 52 19.37 -2.11 -17.66
C ALA A 52 19.74 -0.62 -17.63
N LYS A 53 18.88 0.23 -17.06
CA LYS A 53 19.05 1.70 -16.98
C LYS A 53 19.45 2.18 -15.59
N SER A 54 19.39 1.31 -14.58
CA SER A 54 19.44 1.70 -13.17
C SER A 54 20.72 2.43 -12.75
N VAL A 55 21.84 2.17 -13.43
CA VAL A 55 23.14 2.80 -13.13
C VAL A 55 23.32 4.12 -13.86
N SER A 56 22.94 4.18 -15.15
CA SER A 56 23.17 5.37 -15.98
C SER A 56 22.05 6.40 -15.90
N GLU A 57 20.81 5.94 -15.79
CA GLU A 57 19.60 6.76 -15.89
C GLU A 57 18.53 6.31 -14.86
N PRO A 58 18.85 6.31 -13.55
CA PRO A 58 17.93 5.82 -12.51
C PRO A 58 16.57 6.56 -12.51
N GLY A 59 16.56 7.86 -12.85
CA GLY A 59 15.33 8.64 -12.95
C GLY A 59 14.40 8.19 -14.08
N VAL A 60 14.96 7.79 -15.22
CA VAL A 60 14.19 7.23 -16.35
C VAL A 60 13.66 5.85 -15.99
N ALA A 61 14.49 5.01 -15.38
CA ALA A 61 14.08 3.70 -14.89
C ALA A 61 12.92 3.80 -13.88
N ALA A 62 12.98 4.78 -12.96
CA ALA A 62 11.91 5.04 -12.01
C ALA A 62 10.60 5.51 -12.67
N GLN A 63 10.70 6.30 -13.74
CA GLN A 63 9.54 6.77 -14.48
C GLN A 63 8.81 5.61 -15.16
N GLU A 64 9.52 4.68 -15.81
CA GLU A 64 8.91 3.51 -16.45
C GLU A 64 8.13 2.64 -15.46
N LEU A 65 8.65 2.46 -14.24
CA LEU A 65 7.92 1.74 -13.20
C LEU A 65 6.68 2.52 -12.73
N GLY A 66 6.75 3.86 -12.71
CA GLY A 66 5.62 4.73 -12.42
C GLY A 66 4.49 4.59 -13.44
N GLU A 67 4.82 4.56 -14.73
CA GLU A 67 3.83 4.37 -15.81
C GLU A 67 3.11 3.02 -15.71
N LEU A 68 3.80 1.96 -15.28
CA LEU A 68 3.17 0.66 -15.04
C LEU A 68 2.22 0.67 -13.82
N LEU A 69 2.49 1.51 -12.82
CA LEU A 69 1.59 1.66 -11.66
C LEU A 69 0.25 2.31 -12.03
N GLU A 70 0.19 3.08 -13.12
CA GLU A 70 -1.05 3.68 -13.64
C GLU A 70 -1.93 2.70 -14.44
N TRP A 71 -1.41 1.51 -14.74
CA TRP A 71 -2.14 0.47 -15.44
C TRP A 71 -3.39 0.03 -14.63
N PRO A 72 -4.50 -0.40 -15.26
CA PRO A 72 -5.65 -0.91 -14.53
C PRO A 72 -5.30 -2.23 -13.80
N TRP A 73 -5.18 -2.16 -12.48
CA TRP A 73 -4.94 -3.32 -11.62
C TRP A 73 -6.24 -3.83 -11.00
N PRO A 74 -6.39 -5.15 -10.80
CA PRO A 74 -7.50 -5.69 -10.04
C PRO A 74 -7.30 -5.39 -8.55
N SER A 75 -8.41 -5.33 -7.82
CA SER A 75 -8.42 -5.24 -6.36
C SER A 75 -8.33 -6.64 -5.77
N SER A 76 -7.11 -7.18 -5.66
CA SER A 76 -6.81 -8.52 -5.12
C SER A 76 -5.49 -8.52 -4.35
N ALA A 77 -5.34 -9.47 -3.42
CA ALA A 77 -4.15 -9.57 -2.56
C ALA A 77 -2.84 -9.65 -3.38
N ASP A 78 -2.83 -10.45 -4.44
CA ASP A 78 -1.66 -10.61 -5.31
C ASP A 78 -1.34 -9.31 -6.05
N ALA A 79 -2.35 -8.59 -6.56
CA ALA A 79 -2.13 -7.32 -7.22
C ALA A 79 -1.62 -6.23 -6.25
N TYR A 80 -2.11 -6.19 -5.02
CA TYR A 80 -1.57 -5.32 -3.96
C TYR A 80 -0.08 -5.61 -3.72
N ALA A 81 0.30 -6.88 -3.58
CA ALA A 81 1.69 -7.28 -3.37
C ALA A 81 2.59 -6.91 -4.55
N LEU A 82 2.12 -7.13 -5.77
CA LEU A 82 2.83 -6.76 -7.00
C LEU A 82 3.04 -5.25 -7.14
N ARG A 83 2.04 -4.44 -6.81
CA ARG A 83 2.18 -2.97 -6.80
C ARG A 83 3.14 -2.50 -5.70
N ALA A 84 3.06 -3.10 -4.51
CA ALA A 84 4.00 -2.80 -3.42
C ALA A 84 5.47 -3.06 -3.82
N ASP A 85 5.74 -4.14 -4.56
CA ASP A 85 7.06 -4.44 -5.11
C ASP A 85 7.54 -3.39 -6.13
N LEU A 86 6.65 -3.00 -7.06
CA LEU A 86 6.94 -1.90 -8.01
C LEU A 86 7.26 -0.58 -7.28
N HIS A 87 6.49 -0.24 -6.25
CA HIS A 87 6.75 0.93 -5.41
C HIS A 87 8.11 0.86 -4.71
N ALA A 88 8.47 -0.31 -4.14
CA ALA A 88 9.76 -0.50 -3.48
C ALA A 88 10.93 -0.30 -4.44
N ARG A 89 10.84 -0.85 -5.66
CA ARG A 89 11.88 -0.68 -6.69
C ARG A 89 11.94 0.74 -7.21
N ARG A 90 10.78 1.35 -7.49
CA ARG A 90 10.69 2.75 -7.93
C ARG A 90 11.31 3.68 -6.89
N ALA A 91 11.03 3.50 -5.61
CA ALA A 91 11.63 4.27 -4.53
C ALA A 91 13.16 4.18 -4.53
N GLN A 92 13.72 2.98 -4.67
CA GLN A 92 15.16 2.78 -4.74
C GLN A 92 15.79 3.55 -5.92
N LEU A 93 15.15 3.50 -7.09
CA LEU A 93 15.63 4.20 -8.29
C LEU A 93 15.51 5.73 -8.15
N LEU A 94 14.42 6.22 -7.56
CA LEU A 94 14.25 7.65 -7.27
C LEU A 94 15.30 8.16 -6.28
N LEU A 95 15.59 7.38 -5.24
CA LEU A 95 16.64 7.68 -4.29
C LEU A 95 18.01 7.75 -4.98
N ALA A 96 18.33 6.76 -5.82
CA ALA A 96 19.57 6.75 -6.61
C ALA A 96 19.67 7.95 -7.58
N ALA A 97 18.52 8.47 -8.04
CA ALA A 97 18.43 9.66 -8.89
C ALA A 97 18.46 10.99 -8.10
N GLY A 98 18.59 10.96 -6.77
CA GLY A 98 18.55 12.15 -5.93
C GLY A 98 17.16 12.77 -5.74
N ARG A 99 16.09 12.03 -6.06
CA ARG A 99 14.69 12.47 -5.97
C ARG A 99 14.03 11.97 -4.70
N TRP A 100 14.55 12.40 -3.55
CA TRP A 100 14.16 11.89 -2.22
C TRP A 100 12.68 12.11 -1.88
N GLU A 101 12.08 13.22 -2.30
CA GLU A 101 10.66 13.50 -2.07
C GLU A 101 9.75 12.51 -2.81
N ASP A 102 10.04 12.27 -4.09
CA ASP A 102 9.32 11.28 -4.88
C ASP A 102 9.56 9.85 -4.35
N ALA A 103 10.77 9.57 -3.88
CA ALA A 103 11.10 8.28 -3.27
C ALA A 103 10.28 8.04 -1.99
N GLU A 104 10.13 9.06 -1.14
CA GLU A 104 9.30 8.99 0.06
C GLU A 104 7.83 8.72 -0.27
N LEU A 105 7.28 9.43 -1.27
CA LEU A 105 5.92 9.18 -1.75
C LEU A 105 5.77 7.75 -2.28
N ALA A 106 6.76 7.26 -3.03
CA ALA A 106 6.75 5.90 -3.56
C ALA A 106 6.77 4.85 -2.44
N VAL A 107 7.59 5.03 -1.41
CA VAL A 107 7.64 4.11 -0.27
C VAL A 107 6.33 4.14 0.51
N GLY A 108 5.79 5.32 0.80
CA GLY A 108 4.52 5.46 1.51
C GLY A 108 3.37 4.76 0.79
N ALA A 109 3.30 4.92 -0.54
CA ALA A 109 2.33 4.19 -1.36
C ALA A 109 2.55 2.67 -1.29
N GLY A 110 3.79 2.19 -1.41
CA GLY A 110 4.10 0.76 -1.28
C GLY A 110 3.73 0.17 0.09
N ILE A 111 3.93 0.91 1.18
CA ILE A 111 3.51 0.50 2.53
C ILE A 111 1.98 0.40 2.57
N ALA A 112 1.27 1.42 2.08
CA ALA A 112 -0.19 1.43 2.04
C ALA A 112 -0.75 0.25 1.23
N GLU A 113 -0.14 -0.09 0.10
CA GLU A 113 -0.47 -1.29 -0.70
C GLU A 113 -0.25 -2.57 0.12
N SER A 114 0.87 -2.67 0.85
CA SER A 114 1.19 -3.85 1.67
C SER A 114 0.33 -4.02 2.93
N GLU A 115 -0.27 -2.92 3.42
CA GLU A 115 -1.18 -2.95 4.57
C GLU A 115 -2.60 -3.38 4.17
N GLN A 116 -2.95 -3.27 2.88
CA GLN A 116 -4.19 -3.84 2.38
C GLN A 116 -4.20 -5.35 2.68
N GLN A 117 -5.34 -5.82 3.21
CA GLN A 117 -5.55 -7.22 3.64
C GLN A 117 -4.66 -7.76 4.77
N ASN A 118 -4.03 -6.91 5.58
CA ASN A 118 -3.18 -7.37 6.68
C ASN A 118 -2.00 -8.25 6.17
N ILE A 119 -1.56 -8.02 4.92
CA ILE A 119 -0.27 -8.47 4.36
C ILE A 119 0.91 -7.69 5.00
N SER A 120 0.61 -6.94 6.07
CA SER A 120 1.47 -6.05 6.86
C SER A 120 2.70 -6.74 7.46
N SER A 121 2.70 -8.08 7.54
CA SER A 121 3.82 -8.89 8.03
C SER A 121 4.49 -9.67 6.89
N SER A 122 4.90 -8.96 5.83
CA SER A 122 5.64 -9.56 4.72
C SER A 122 7.11 -9.14 4.73
N ALA A 123 7.97 -9.95 4.10
CA ALA A 123 9.36 -9.57 3.85
C ALA A 123 9.43 -8.28 3.01
N LEU A 124 8.45 -8.06 2.14
CA LEU A 124 8.31 -6.87 1.32
C LEU A 124 8.01 -5.62 2.17
N THR A 125 7.11 -5.71 3.14
CA THR A 125 6.83 -4.60 4.07
C THR A 125 8.07 -4.22 4.87
N ALA A 126 8.85 -5.20 5.34
CA ALA A 126 10.13 -4.93 6.00
C ALA A 126 11.11 -4.21 5.07
N GLN A 127 11.18 -4.63 3.80
CA GLN A 127 12.02 -3.98 2.79
C GLN A 127 11.58 -2.54 2.51
N LEU A 128 10.27 -2.27 2.43
CA LEU A 128 9.73 -0.92 2.27
C LEU A 128 10.13 -0.01 3.45
N TRP A 129 10.07 -0.50 4.68
CA TRP A 129 10.55 0.26 5.85
C TRP A 129 12.05 0.53 5.82
N LEU A 130 12.88 -0.41 5.32
CA LEU A 130 14.31 -0.15 5.09
C LEU A 130 14.50 0.98 4.07
N ARG A 131 13.79 0.93 2.94
CA ARG A 131 13.83 2.01 1.93
C ARG A 131 13.38 3.33 2.51
N PHE A 132 12.38 3.34 3.39
CA PHE A 132 11.93 4.58 4.00
C PHE A 132 13.05 5.20 4.85
N GLY A 133 13.74 4.38 5.64
CA GLY A 133 14.88 4.84 6.43
C GLY A 133 15.99 5.43 5.56
N GLU A 134 16.35 4.76 4.46
CA GLU A 134 17.36 5.26 3.50
C GLU A 134 16.95 6.63 2.91
N VAL A 135 15.67 6.82 2.60
CA VAL A 135 15.15 8.10 2.11
C VAL A 135 15.23 9.17 3.21
N LYS A 136 14.91 8.83 4.46
CA LYS A 136 15.02 9.76 5.61
C LYS A 136 16.46 10.18 5.86
N GLU A 137 17.41 9.24 5.82
CA GLU A 137 18.85 9.55 5.92
C GLU A 137 19.30 10.51 4.82
N ALA A 138 18.90 10.23 3.56
CA ALA A 138 19.25 11.11 2.43
C ALA A 138 18.68 12.53 2.56
N ARG A 139 17.59 12.70 3.32
CA ARG A 139 17.00 14.01 3.64
C ARG A 139 17.61 14.67 4.89
N GLY A 140 18.52 14.00 5.60
CA GLY A 140 19.06 14.46 6.88
C GLY A 140 18.10 14.35 8.07
N ASP A 141 17.06 13.50 7.96
CA ASP A 141 16.14 13.20 9.06
C ASP A 141 16.58 11.92 9.79
N ASP A 142 17.64 12.04 10.59
CA ASP A 142 18.24 10.92 11.32
C ASP A 142 17.25 10.24 12.28
N LEU A 143 16.38 11.03 12.92
CA LEU A 143 15.38 10.48 13.84
C LEU A 143 14.32 9.68 13.09
N GLY A 144 13.82 10.22 11.98
CA GLY A 144 12.89 9.52 11.10
C GLY A 144 13.50 8.24 10.52
N ALA A 145 14.79 8.26 10.16
CA ALA A 145 15.51 7.09 9.68
C ALA A 145 15.56 5.97 10.72
N VAL A 146 15.96 6.31 11.97
CA VAL A 146 16.00 5.34 13.07
C VAL A 146 14.61 4.73 13.33
N GLN A 147 13.56 5.55 13.31
CA GLN A 147 12.19 5.06 13.48
C GLN A 147 11.79 4.08 12.38
N ALA A 148 12.11 4.40 11.12
CA ALA A 148 11.83 3.52 9.98
C ALA A 148 12.61 2.19 10.06
N TYR A 149 13.91 2.23 10.43
CA TYR A 149 14.68 1.01 10.61
C TYR A 149 14.20 0.15 11.77
N GLN A 150 13.73 0.76 12.87
CA GLN A 150 13.10 0.03 13.96
C GLN A 150 11.81 -0.67 13.51
N ALA A 151 11.01 -0.02 12.66
CA ALA A 151 9.83 -0.64 12.05
C ALA A 151 10.23 -1.84 11.16
N ALA A 152 11.24 -1.67 10.31
CA ALA A 152 11.75 -2.76 9.46
C ALA A 152 12.19 -3.99 10.28
N ILE A 153 12.95 -3.78 11.36
CA ILE A 153 13.42 -4.85 12.25
C ILE A 153 12.24 -5.55 12.92
N ARG A 154 11.24 -4.79 13.38
CA ARG A 154 10.03 -5.35 14.00
C ARG A 154 9.30 -6.25 13.02
N THR A 155 8.99 -5.74 11.82
CA THR A 155 8.30 -6.51 10.77
C THR A 155 9.11 -7.75 10.38
N ALA A 156 10.43 -7.64 10.21
CA ALA A 156 11.28 -8.78 9.88
C ALA A 156 11.27 -9.86 10.97
N LYS A 157 11.24 -9.48 12.26
CA LYS A 157 11.10 -10.43 13.37
C LYS A 157 9.75 -11.15 13.30
N ASP A 158 8.67 -10.43 13.03
CA ASP A 158 7.33 -11.02 12.92
C ASP A 158 7.26 -12.03 11.77
N VAL A 159 7.83 -11.70 10.60
CA VAL A 159 7.97 -12.64 9.46
C VAL A 159 8.71 -13.92 9.86
N LEU A 160 9.81 -13.80 10.62
CA LEU A 160 10.60 -14.95 11.05
C LEU A 160 9.85 -15.83 12.06
N ILE A 161 9.06 -15.23 12.94
CA ILE A 161 8.18 -15.94 13.89
C ILE A 161 7.12 -16.72 13.12
N GLN A 162 6.40 -16.07 12.20
CA GLN A 162 5.37 -16.71 11.38
C GLN A 162 5.93 -17.87 10.55
N ARG A 163 7.11 -17.72 9.92
CA ARG A 163 7.78 -18.82 9.19
C ARG A 163 8.21 -19.97 10.09
N ARG A 164 8.49 -19.70 11.36
CA ARG A 164 8.82 -20.76 12.34
C ARG A 164 7.56 -21.50 12.77
N GLU A 165 6.46 -20.80 13.00
CA GLU A 165 5.18 -21.36 13.43
C GLU A 165 4.47 -22.11 12.31
N GLY A 166 4.49 -21.57 11.08
CA GLY A 166 3.95 -22.26 9.89
C GLY A 166 4.71 -23.55 9.54
N ARG A 167 6.02 -23.63 9.84
CA ARG A 167 6.80 -24.88 9.74
C ARG A 167 6.49 -25.89 10.85
N LYS A 168 5.75 -25.49 11.89
CA LYS A 168 5.28 -26.34 12.97
C LYS A 168 3.79 -26.72 12.83
N GLY A 169 3.15 -26.40 11.70
CA GLY A 169 1.81 -26.90 11.35
C GLY A 169 1.84 -28.41 11.01
N PRO A 170 0.70 -29.11 11.14
CA PRO A 170 0.55 -30.45 11.73
C PRO A 170 1.46 -31.56 11.19
#